data_AF-A0A969Y9M9-F1
#
_entry.id   AF-A0A969Y9M9-F1
#
_cell.length_a   1.000
_cell.length_b   1.000
_cell.length_c   1.000
_cell.angle_alpha   90.00
_cell.angle_beta   90.00
_cell.angle_gamma   90.00
#
_symmetry.space_group_name_H-M   'P 1'
#
loop_
_entity.id
_entity.type
_entity.pdbx_description
1 polymer ?
#
loop_
_entity_poly.entity_id
_entity_poly.type
_entity_poly.pdbx_seq_one_letter_code
_entity_poly.pdbx_strand_id
1 'polypeptide(L)'
;MTWADIQRNPSTKTLRQFAGVWLVFFLALAAYQGWYRNKPGWGLGLAVLAVVVGGPGLLFPRILRPIYVGWMMLVFPIGWTVSQIMLLLMFYCIITPIAFVLRLKGRDPLCRKRAPDRPSFWTPKETPADLRRYFRQY
;
A
#
# COMPACT_ATOMS: atom_id res chain seq x y z
N MET A 1 0.45 0.24 -8.43
CA MET A 1 0.75 1.66 -8.18
C MET A 1 1.38 2.23 -9.42
N THR A 2 0.61 2.98 -10.19
CA THR A 2 1.12 3.71 -11.37
C THR A 2 1.10 5.21 -11.05
N TRP A 3 1.96 5.99 -11.70
CA TRP A 3 2.05 7.44 -11.50
C TRP A 3 0.74 8.19 -11.80
N ALA A 4 -0.21 7.52 -12.48
CA ALA A 4 -1.55 8.03 -12.75
C ALA A 4 -2.48 8.07 -11.53
N ASP A 5 -2.15 7.36 -10.45
CA ASP A 5 -2.96 7.29 -9.22
C ASP A 5 -2.86 8.56 -8.35
N ILE A 6 -1.90 9.45 -8.64
CA ILE A 6 -1.69 10.68 -7.86
C ILE A 6 -2.83 11.66 -8.18
N GLN A 7 -3.75 11.83 -7.22
CA GLN A 7 -4.86 12.78 -7.32
C GLN A 7 -4.36 14.23 -7.35
N ARG A 8 -4.17 14.78 -8.56
CA ARG A 8 -3.78 16.20 -8.78
C ARG A 8 -4.86 17.20 -8.35
N ASN A 9 -6.10 16.74 -8.24
CA ASN A 9 -7.26 17.51 -7.78
C ASN A 9 -7.85 16.88 -6.51
N PRO A 10 -7.17 17.00 -5.36
CA PRO A 10 -7.67 16.44 -4.11
C PRO A 10 -8.96 17.15 -3.68
N SER A 11 -9.88 16.40 -3.10
CA SER A 11 -11.10 16.96 -2.51
C SER A 11 -10.75 17.88 -1.33
N THR A 12 -11.60 18.86 -1.05
CA THR A 12 -11.45 19.75 0.13
C THR A 12 -11.42 18.99 1.44
N LYS A 13 -12.12 17.84 1.52
CA LYS A 13 -12.10 16.93 2.67
C LYS A 13 -10.71 16.30 2.86
N THR A 14 -10.09 15.83 1.78
CA THR A 14 -8.74 15.23 1.80
C THR A 14 -7.69 16.23 2.26
N LEU A 15 -7.77 17.47 1.78
CA LEU A 15 -6.87 18.56 2.21
C LEU A 15 -7.02 18.88 3.70
N ARG A 16 -8.25 18.92 4.22
CA ARG A 16 -8.52 19.12 5.65
C ARG A 16 -8.03 17.96 6.51
N GLN A 17 -8.19 16.72 6.05
CA GLN A 17 -7.64 15.55 6.74
C GLN A 17 -6.11 15.60 6.79
N PHE A 18 -5.46 15.95 5.68
CA PHE A 18 -4.01 16.13 5.64
C PHE A 18 -3.54 17.20 6.63
N ALA A 19 -4.19 18.36 6.64
CA ALA A 19 -3.91 19.43 7.61
C ALA A 19 -4.12 18.99 9.06
N GLY A 20 -5.21 18.26 9.34
CA GLY A 20 -5.51 17.74 10.68
C GLY A 20 -4.46 16.74 11.18
N VAL A 21 -4.05 15.79 10.32
CA VAL A 21 -2.99 14.82 10.66
C VAL A 21 -1.67 15.52 10.94
N TRP A 22 -1.29 16.50 10.12
CA TRP A 22 -0.09 17.31 10.35
C TRP A 22 -0.17 18.07 11.68
N LEU A 23 -1.30 18.74 11.94
CA LEU A 23 -1.50 19.50 13.17
C LEU A 23 -1.35 18.61 14.41
N VAL A 24 -1.99 17.43 14.42
CA VAL A 24 -1.88 16.46 15.53
C VAL A 24 -0.44 15.96 15.67
N PHE A 25 0.23 15.64 14.55
CA PHE A 25 1.62 15.15 14.56
C PHE A 25 2.59 16.18 15.16
N PHE A 26 2.53 17.44 14.71
CA PHE A 26 3.43 18.48 15.23
C PHE A 26 3.10 18.89 16.67
N LEU A 27 1.83 18.88 17.07
CA LEU A 27 1.45 19.09 18.47
C LEU A 27 1.95 17.97 19.38
N ALA A 28 1.80 16.71 18.98
CA ALA A 28 2.32 15.58 19.72
C ALA A 28 3.86 15.66 19.85
N LEU A 29 4.55 16.05 18.78
CA LEU A 29 6.01 16.23 18.79
C LEU A 29 6.44 17.41 19.68
N ALA A 30 5.70 18.53 19.65
CA ALA A 30 5.93 19.68 20.51
C ALA A 30 5.72 19.33 21.99
N ALA A 31 4.65 18.58 22.31
CA ALA A 31 4.38 18.09 23.65
C ALA A 31 5.48 17.12 24.14
N TYR A 32 5.93 16.20 23.28
CA TYR A 32 7.03 15.29 23.59
C TYR A 32 8.34 16.05 23.87
N GLN A 33 8.71 17.01 23.02
CA GLN A 33 9.93 17.82 23.22
C GLN A 33 9.83 18.75 24.44
N GLY A 34 8.67 19.33 24.69
CA GLY A 34 8.43 20.22 25.83
C GLY A 34 8.43 19.48 27.16
N TRP A 35 7.70 18.35 27.23
CA TRP A 35 7.46 17.64 28.49
C TRP A 35 8.52 16.59 28.80
N TYR A 36 8.95 15.82 27.80
CA TYR A 36 9.88 14.70 28.02
C TYR A 36 11.35 15.11 27.94
N ARG A 37 11.69 16.12 27.11
CA ARG A 37 13.07 16.58 26.94
C ARG A 37 13.41 17.88 27.69
N ASN A 38 12.46 18.49 28.40
CA ASN A 38 12.64 19.75 29.15
C ASN A 38 13.31 20.87 28.31
N LYS A 39 13.03 20.93 27.00
CA LYS A 39 13.51 21.99 26.10
C LYS A 39 12.35 22.89 25.69
N PRO A 40 11.84 23.76 26.60
CA PRO A 40 10.64 24.55 26.36
C PRO A 40 10.77 25.48 25.14
N GLY A 41 11.96 26.00 24.85
CA GLY A 41 12.21 26.83 23.66
C GLY A 41 12.01 26.09 22.33
N TRP A 42 12.47 24.84 22.24
CA TRP A 42 12.23 24.00 21.05
C TRP A 42 10.77 23.52 20.97
N GLY A 43 10.14 23.24 22.10
CA GLY A 43 8.71 22.89 22.17
C GLY A 43 7.80 24.02 21.69
N LEU A 44 8.04 25.26 22.14
CA LEU A 44 7.32 26.45 21.68
C LEU A 44 7.53 26.73 20.20
N GLY A 45 8.77 26.63 19.71
CA GLY A 45 9.08 26.80 18.29
C GLY A 45 8.31 25.80 17.40
N LEU A 46 8.26 24.53 17.82
CA LEU A 46 7.50 23.49 17.12
C LEU A 46 5.98 23.68 17.22
N ALA A 47 5.46 24.18 18.34
CA ALA A 47 4.04 24.48 18.50
C ALA A 47 3.61 25.65 17.62
N VAL A 48 4.41 26.71 17.54
CA VAL A 48 4.16 27.84 16.61
C VAL A 48 4.23 27.35 15.17
N LEU A 49 5.21 26.51 14.82
CA LEU A 49 5.29 25.90 13.50
C LEU A 49 4.04 25.06 13.18
N ALA A 50 3.54 24.29 14.15
CA ALA A 50 2.32 23.49 14.00
C ALA A 50 1.10 24.36 13.67
N VAL A 51 0.96 25.51 14.35
CA VAL A 51 -0.15 26.44 14.15
C VAL A 51 0.00 27.23 12.86
N VAL A 52 1.21 27.64 12.50
CA VAL A 52 1.49 28.40 11.26
C VAL A 52 1.42 27.51 10.02
N VAL A 53 1.76 26.23 10.12
CA VAL A 53 1.66 25.29 8.98
C VAL A 53 0.28 24.62 8.93
N GLY A 54 -0.27 24.23 10.08
CA GLY A 54 -1.57 23.57 10.18
C GLY A 54 -2.77 24.52 10.14
N GLY A 55 -2.64 25.73 10.67
CA GLY A 55 -3.71 26.74 10.73
C GLY A 55 -4.19 27.22 9.36
N PRO A 56 -3.29 27.63 8.44
CA PRO A 56 -3.65 27.91 7.05
C PRO A 56 -4.20 26.68 6.32
N GLY A 57 -3.79 25.48 6.74
CA GLY A 57 -4.36 24.18 6.37
C GLY A 57 -5.86 24.09 6.50
N LEU A 58 -6.39 24.64 7.59
CA LEU A 58 -7.81 24.60 7.93
C LEU A 58 -8.60 25.77 7.32
N LEU A 59 -7.96 26.95 7.20
CA LEU A 59 -8.60 28.19 6.76
C LEU A 59 -8.57 28.37 5.22
N PHE A 60 -7.48 27.98 4.56
CA PHE A 60 -7.30 28.18 3.10
C PHE A 60 -6.81 26.89 2.41
N PRO A 61 -7.69 25.88 2.23
CA PRO A 61 -7.33 24.61 1.61
C PRO A 61 -6.83 24.74 0.16
N ARG A 62 -7.15 25.85 -0.54
CA ARG A 62 -6.70 26.11 -1.91
C ARG A 62 -5.18 26.34 -2.00
N ILE A 63 -4.55 26.93 -0.99
CA ILE A 63 -3.10 27.21 -0.98
C ILE A 63 -2.30 25.92 -0.66
N LEU A 64 -2.89 24.98 0.09
CA LEU A 64 -2.23 23.70 0.40
C LEU A 64 -2.22 22.70 -0.76
N ARG A 65 -3.03 22.92 -1.79
CA ARG A 65 -3.11 22.00 -2.93
C ARG A 65 -1.75 21.73 -3.60
N PRO A 66 -0.96 22.74 -4.03
CA PRO A 66 0.36 22.48 -4.63
C PRO A 66 1.32 21.78 -3.67
N ILE A 67 1.30 22.13 -2.37
CA ILE A 67 2.14 21.51 -1.34
C ILE A 67 1.78 20.04 -1.17
N TYR A 68 0.48 19.73 -1.05
CA TYR A 68 -0.02 18.36 -0.93
C TYR A 68 0.37 17.53 -2.15
N VAL A 69 0.19 18.06 -3.36
CA VAL A 69 0.52 17.36 -4.60
C VAL A 69 2.04 17.15 -4.74
N GLY A 70 2.86 18.15 -4.39
CA GLY A 70 4.32 18.02 -4.34
C GLY A 70 4.77 16.97 -3.34
N TRP A 71 4.20 16.99 -2.13
CA TRP A 71 4.48 16.01 -1.09
C TRP A 71 4.08 14.59 -1.51
N MET A 72 2.90 14.42 -2.12
CA MET A 72 2.45 13.12 -2.64
C MET A 72 3.36 12.59 -3.75
N MET A 73 3.92 13.46 -4.60
CA MET A 73 4.91 13.04 -5.60
C MET A 73 6.21 12.52 -4.94
N LEU A 74 6.66 13.14 -3.84
CA LEU A 74 7.84 12.69 -3.10
C LEU A 74 7.60 11.38 -2.34
N VAL A 75 6.39 11.20 -1.79
CA VAL A 75 6.03 9.99 -1.01
C VAL A 75 5.70 8.80 -1.93
N PHE A 76 5.22 9.04 -3.16
CA PHE A 76 4.86 7.99 -4.10
C PHE A 76 5.96 6.92 -4.34
N PRO A 77 7.22 7.26 -4.64
CA PRO A 77 8.27 6.25 -4.86
C PRO A 77 8.54 5.40 -3.61
N ILE A 78 8.36 5.95 -2.41
CA ILE A 78 8.46 5.21 -1.15
C ILE A 78 7.35 4.16 -1.07
N GLY A 79 6.09 4.57 -1.32
CA GLY A 79 4.95 3.65 -1.33
C GLY A 79 5.08 2.55 -2.38
N TRP A 80 5.57 2.89 -3.57
CA TRP A 80 5.87 1.92 -4.63
C TRP A 80 6.94 0.92 -4.19
N THR A 81 8.03 1.40 -3.59
CA THR A 81 9.14 0.56 -3.10
C THR A 81 8.66 -0.39 -2.00
N VAL A 82 7.91 0.12 -1.03
CA VAL A 82 7.32 -0.70 0.05
C VAL A 82 6.40 -1.77 -0.54
N SER A 83 5.61 -1.44 -1.56
CA SER A 83 4.73 -2.42 -2.22
C SER A 83 5.53 -3.53 -2.91
N GLN A 84 6.63 -3.19 -3.59
CA GLN A 84 7.53 -4.18 -4.20
C GLN A 84 8.21 -5.05 -3.15
N ILE A 85 8.70 -4.46 -2.06
CA ILE A 85 9.33 -5.19 -0.95
C ILE A 85 8.31 -6.14 -0.30
N MET A 86 7.07 -5.68 -0.07
CA MET A 86 6.01 -6.51 0.50
C MET A 86 5.68 -7.69 -0.41
N LEU A 87 5.59 -7.47 -1.72
CA LEU A 87 5.36 -8.53 -2.70
C LEU A 87 6.52 -9.53 -2.71
N LEU A 88 7.76 -9.04 -2.71
CA LEU A 88 8.97 -9.86 -2.62
C LEU A 88 8.94 -10.71 -1.33
N LEU A 89 8.64 -10.09 -0.20
CA LEU A 89 8.57 -10.77 1.09
C LEU A 89 7.47 -11.82 1.12
N MET A 90 6.25 -11.52 0.66
CA MET A 90 5.18 -12.51 0.54
C MET A 90 5.61 -13.69 -0.34
N PHE A 91 6.22 -13.40 -1.49
CA PHE A 91 6.64 -14.44 -2.42
C PHE A 91 7.69 -15.35 -1.78
N TYR A 92 8.78 -14.80 -1.26
CA TYR A 92 9.90 -15.59 -0.76
C TYR A 92 9.70 -16.15 0.65
N CYS A 93 8.95 -15.48 1.53
CA CYS A 93 8.72 -15.95 2.90
C CYS A 93 7.48 -16.83 3.05
N ILE A 94 6.51 -16.76 2.13
CA ILE A 94 5.27 -17.55 2.23
C ILE A 94 5.17 -18.51 1.05
N ILE A 95 5.13 -18.00 -0.18
CA ILE A 95 4.85 -18.83 -1.37
C ILE A 95 5.99 -19.82 -1.63
N THR A 96 7.24 -19.36 -1.61
CA THR A 96 8.43 -20.19 -1.86
C THR A 96 8.59 -21.33 -0.85
N PRO A 97 8.50 -21.14 0.47
CA PRO A 97 8.61 -22.26 1.41
C PRO A 97 7.44 -23.24 1.29
N ILE A 98 6.22 -22.76 1.02
CA ILE A 98 5.10 -23.66 0.74
C ILE A 98 5.40 -24.51 -0.51
N ALA A 99 5.88 -23.90 -1.59
CA ALA A 99 6.27 -24.61 -2.80
C ALA A 99 7.42 -25.60 -2.54
N PHE A 100 8.39 -25.23 -1.69
CA PHE A 100 9.49 -26.09 -1.29
C PHE A 100 9.00 -27.31 -0.51
N VAL A 101 8.11 -27.13 0.46
CA VAL A 101 7.48 -28.22 1.22
C VAL A 101 6.68 -29.15 0.30
N LEU A 102 5.91 -28.60 -0.65
CA LEU A 102 5.17 -29.40 -1.63
C LEU A 102 6.11 -30.24 -2.51
N ARG A 103 7.22 -29.64 -2.96
CA ARG A 103 8.26 -30.34 -3.73
C ARG A 103 8.92 -31.46 -2.92
N LEU A 104 9.26 -31.22 -1.66
CA LEU A 104 9.82 -32.24 -0.76
C LEU A 104 8.84 -33.39 -0.52
N LYS A 105 7.54 -33.11 -0.40
CA LYS A 105 6.49 -34.13 -0.31
C LYS A 105 6.19 -34.83 -1.65
N GLY A 106 6.90 -34.50 -2.73
CA GLY A 106 6.68 -35.06 -4.06
C GLY A 106 5.33 -34.68 -4.70
N ARG A 107 4.60 -33.72 -4.11
CA ARG A 107 3.29 -33.29 -4.60
C ARG A 107 3.46 -32.26 -5.71
N ASP A 108 3.02 -32.61 -6.91
CA ASP A 108 2.91 -31.71 -8.06
C ASP A 108 1.42 -31.44 -8.37
N PRO A 109 0.75 -30.53 -7.64
CA PRO A 109 -0.67 -30.24 -7.85
C PRO A 109 -0.97 -29.62 -9.22
N LEU A 110 0.06 -29.13 -9.92
CA LEU A 110 -0.08 -28.49 -11.23
C LEU A 110 0.31 -29.43 -12.37
N CYS A 111 0.60 -30.71 -12.07
CA CYS A 111 1.00 -31.74 -13.04
C CYS A 111 2.03 -31.22 -14.07
N ARG A 112 3.00 -30.43 -13.60
CA ARG A 112 3.99 -29.78 -14.48
C ARG A 112 4.99 -30.79 -15.01
N LYS A 113 5.25 -31.87 -14.27
CA LYS A 113 6.10 -32.98 -14.74
C LYS A 113 5.33 -33.82 -15.76
N ARG A 114 5.91 -34.01 -16.94
CA ARG A 114 5.38 -34.92 -17.97
C ARG A 114 5.45 -36.35 -17.44
N ALA A 115 4.31 -37.04 -17.43
CA ALA A 115 4.28 -38.47 -17.12
C ALA A 115 5.01 -39.25 -18.24
N PRO A 116 5.87 -40.24 -17.91
CA PRO A 116 6.58 -41.04 -18.92
C PRO A 116 5.66 -41.66 -19.95
N ASP A 117 4.46 -42.07 -19.53
CA ASP A 117 3.46 -42.74 -20.37
C ASP A 117 2.55 -41.79 -21.17
N ARG A 118 2.79 -40.47 -21.15
CA ARG A 118 1.94 -39.51 -21.89
C ARG A 118 2.68 -38.80 -23.04
N PRO A 119 2.16 -38.88 -24.28
CA PRO A 119 2.73 -38.19 -25.43
C PRO A 119 2.50 -36.66 -25.38
N SER A 120 1.57 -36.17 -24.55
CA SER A 120 1.29 -34.74 -24.43
C SER A 120 0.79 -34.35 -23.02
N PHE A 121 0.80 -33.04 -22.74
CA PHE A 121 0.22 -32.46 -21.52
C PHE A 121 -1.32 -32.28 -21.60
N TRP A 122 -1.92 -32.59 -22.75
CA TRP A 122 -3.37 -32.48 -22.90
C TRP A 122 -4.07 -33.43 -21.94
N THR A 123 -4.95 -32.87 -21.12
CA THR A 123 -5.86 -33.64 -20.28
C THR A 123 -7.18 -33.80 -21.03
N PRO A 124 -7.76 -35.02 -21.07
CA PRO A 124 -9.05 -35.22 -21.71
C PRO A 124 -10.09 -34.36 -20.99
N LYS A 125 -10.69 -33.44 -21.75
CA LYS A 125 -11.79 -32.62 -21.26
C LYS A 125 -13.05 -33.45 -21.34
N GLU A 126 -13.66 -33.77 -20.20
CA GLU A 126 -15.00 -34.34 -20.19
C GLU A 126 -15.98 -33.31 -20.76
N THR A 127 -16.51 -33.58 -21.95
CA THR A 127 -17.61 -32.79 -22.50
C THR A 127 -18.87 -33.13 -21.71
N PRO A 128 -19.48 -32.18 -21.00
CA PRO A 128 -20.71 -32.45 -20.29
C PRO A 128 -21.80 -32.82 -21.30
N ALA A 129 -22.55 -33.89 -21.02
CA ALA A 129 -23.65 -34.33 -21.86
C ALA A 129 -24.77 -33.27 -21.98
N ASP A 130 -24.88 -32.37 -21.00
CA ASP A 130 -25.84 -31.27 -20.97
C ASP A 130 -25.14 -29.92 -21.19
N LEU A 131 -25.52 -29.23 -22.27
CA LEU A 131 -25.03 -27.90 -22.63
C LEU A 131 -25.41 -26.85 -21.59
N ARG A 132 -26.49 -27.06 -20.83
CA ARG A 132 -26.93 -26.16 -19.74
C ARG A 132 -25.92 -26.09 -18.59
N ARG A 133 -25.05 -27.08 -18.45
CA ARG A 133 -24.00 -27.11 -17.43
C ARG A 133 -22.91 -26.07 -17.68
N TYR A 134 -22.70 -25.64 -18.93
CA TYR A 134 -21.81 -24.53 -19.23
C TYR A 134 -22.30 -23.19 -18.68
N PHE A 135 -23.62 -23.03 -18.50
CA PHE A 135 -24.21 -21.81 -17.94
C PHE A 135 -24.25 -21.81 -16.40
N ARG A 136 -23.82 -22.90 -15.74
CA ARG A 136 -23.68 -22.98 -14.27
C ARG A 136 -22.20 -23.18 -13.92
N GLN A 137 -21.50 -22.06 -13.74
CA GLN A 137 -20.06 -22.04 -13.45
C GLN A 137 -19.71 -22.18 -11.96
N TYR A 138 -20.71 -22.19 -11.07
CA TYR A 138 -20.54 -22.32 -9.62
C TYR A 138 -21.48 -23.38 -9.06
#